data_AF-A0A933X1T5-F1
#
_entry.id   AF-A0A933X1T5-F1
#
_cell.length_a   1.000
_cell.length_b   1.000
_cell.length_c   1.000
_cell.angle_alpha   90.00
_cell.angle_beta   90.00
_cell.angle_gamma   90.00
#
_symmetry.space_group_name_H-M   'P 1'
#
loop_
_entity.id
_entity.type
_entity.pdbx_description
1 polymer ?
#
loop_
_entity_poly.entity_id
_entity_poly.type
_entity_poly.pdbx_seq_one_letter_code
_entity_poly.pdbx_strand_id
1 'polypeptide(L)'
;MNHSIRCAMLVLVLCGAPALAQGQPTAPVSHPGSATNRFLVIAPAAFHPALKEFVTHKQKLLPTELRSLETILQDATGVDDAEKLKRFLYDEWRQHGLGYALLVGDVDVFPVRFMALDRVTPAAFDYAFYPSDLYYSDLAKPDSSFDDWNARKDSFHAGYFGEVRGEKNKQDPINFDQVDYRADIAVGRWPVSTVDEVRLVATKTMTCEESTIAGRDPHLHRAAFVAVGGWVDSRNFMDRLAAKLTNAWQVEKRYYSDARRQSGTPPPDRSQVRSLLNNGLGLVAHTGHGQPDAWEQCFFLRDLDRITNAAALPVVISTGCSTAYFAPLPPYQAYVDVNGVEHTGSDYKEVFTAPPPPPALYQRGRFNPTGLGEQLLKHSTNGAVAYIGCNTGSQPCGLTLVEGFIGALAEAKEPRLGDCWAAAIRHYFDKEHLATLKPNADWYPPSIFFQGMKFMLFGDPSLRMPANSQKP
;
A
#
# COMPACT_ATOMS: atom_id res chain seq x y z
N MET A 1 -92.06 -10.65 36.93
CA MET A 1 -91.40 -11.93 36.61
C MET A 1 -90.42 -11.68 35.48
N ASN A 2 -89.15 -12.00 35.72
CA ASN A 2 -88.00 -11.79 34.85
C ASN A 2 -88.25 -12.27 33.41
N HIS A 3 -88.01 -11.42 32.42
CA HIS A 3 -87.46 -11.76 31.10
C HIS A 3 -87.14 -10.47 30.33
N SER A 4 -85.87 -10.24 29.98
CA SER A 4 -85.49 -9.33 28.90
C SER A 4 -84.14 -9.71 28.29
N ILE A 5 -84.25 -10.49 27.21
CA ILE A 5 -83.68 -10.23 25.88
C ILE A 5 -82.32 -9.51 25.87
N ARG A 6 -81.27 -10.29 25.56
CA ARG A 6 -79.93 -9.82 25.20
C ARG A 6 -79.97 -9.10 23.86
N CYS A 7 -79.49 -7.87 23.81
CA CYS A 7 -79.19 -7.15 22.58
C CYS A 7 -77.68 -7.03 22.40
N ALA A 8 -77.22 -7.31 21.18
CA ALA A 8 -75.83 -7.30 20.75
C ALA A 8 -75.29 -5.87 20.61
N MET A 9 -74.02 -5.67 20.94
CA MET A 9 -73.21 -4.58 20.37
C MET A 9 -71.86 -5.15 19.95
N LEU A 10 -71.61 -5.00 18.66
CA LEU A 10 -70.41 -5.35 17.93
C LEU A 10 -69.34 -4.29 18.26
N VAL A 11 -68.20 -4.68 18.84
CA VAL A 11 -67.01 -3.81 18.92
C VAL A 11 -65.91 -4.48 18.10
N LEU A 12 -65.66 -3.90 16.93
CA LEU A 12 -64.52 -4.23 16.08
C LEU A 12 -63.24 -3.74 16.77
N VAL A 13 -62.37 -4.66 17.16
CA VAL A 13 -60.99 -4.34 17.57
C VAL A 13 -60.17 -4.17 16.29
N LEU A 14 -59.83 -2.93 15.94
CA LEU A 14 -58.90 -2.61 14.87
C LEU A 14 -57.47 -2.94 15.33
N CYS A 15 -56.88 -3.99 14.74
CA CYS A 15 -55.45 -4.26 14.81
C CYS A 15 -54.68 -3.15 14.08
N GLY A 16 -54.04 -2.25 14.84
CA GLY A 16 -53.03 -1.33 14.32
C GLY A 16 -51.68 -2.04 14.25
N ALA A 17 -51.23 -2.41 13.05
CA ALA A 17 -49.84 -2.75 12.80
C ALA A 17 -48.98 -1.48 12.83
N PRO A 18 -47.80 -1.45 13.48
CA PRO A 18 -46.90 -0.33 13.35
C PRO A 18 -46.30 -0.34 11.95
N ALA A 19 -46.43 0.78 11.24
CA ALA A 19 -45.85 1.01 9.94
C ALA A 19 -44.32 0.84 10.01
N LEU A 20 -43.79 -0.07 9.18
CA LEU A 20 -42.36 -0.17 8.90
C LEU A 20 -41.93 1.14 8.22
N ALA A 21 -41.22 1.99 8.95
CA ALA A 21 -40.45 3.07 8.36
C ALA A 21 -39.31 2.43 7.55
N GLN A 22 -39.53 2.28 6.25
CA GLN A 22 -38.46 2.01 5.30
C GLN A 22 -37.51 3.21 5.33
N GLY A 23 -36.35 3.03 5.96
CA GLY A 23 -35.27 4.00 5.90
C GLY A 23 -34.91 4.20 4.42
N GLN A 24 -35.15 5.41 3.92
CA GLN A 24 -34.63 5.81 2.62
C GLN A 24 -33.10 5.69 2.65
N PRO A 25 -32.46 5.17 1.58
CA PRO A 25 -31.02 5.23 1.48
C PRO A 25 -30.62 6.70 1.52
N THR A 26 -29.85 7.08 2.55
CA THR A 26 -29.23 8.38 2.64
C THR A 26 -28.41 8.61 1.37
N ALA A 27 -28.74 9.66 0.63
CA ALA A 27 -27.97 10.09 -0.53
C ALA A 27 -26.48 10.21 -0.15
N PRO A 28 -25.54 9.89 -1.05
CA PRO A 28 -24.13 10.06 -0.78
C PRO A 28 -23.89 11.53 -0.44
N VAL A 29 -23.26 11.76 0.71
CA VAL A 29 -22.76 13.08 1.09
C VAL A 29 -21.76 13.48 -0.01
N SER A 30 -22.17 14.46 -0.81
CA SER A 30 -21.32 15.09 -1.81
C SER A 30 -20.08 15.63 -1.11
N HIS A 31 -18.92 15.06 -1.41
CA HIS A 31 -17.62 15.57 -0.95
C HIS A 31 -17.44 17.00 -1.52
N PRO A 32 -17.31 18.03 -0.67
CA PRO A 32 -16.91 19.34 -1.14
C PRO A 32 -15.40 19.31 -1.36
N GLY A 33 -14.99 19.18 -2.61
CA GLY A 33 -13.60 19.38 -3.02
C GLY A 33 -13.25 18.60 -4.27
N SER A 34 -13.30 19.25 -5.43
CA SER A 34 -12.49 18.85 -6.58
C SER A 34 -11.06 18.62 -6.07
N ALA A 35 -10.57 17.38 -6.06
CA ALA A 35 -9.20 17.07 -5.64
C ALA A 35 -8.24 18.00 -6.39
N THR A 36 -7.63 18.92 -5.67
CA THR A 36 -6.56 19.77 -6.20
C THR A 36 -5.30 18.92 -6.27
N ASN A 37 -4.53 19.09 -7.34
CA ASN A 37 -3.32 18.31 -7.59
C ASN A 37 -2.10 18.86 -6.83
N ARG A 38 -2.26 19.34 -5.58
CA ARG A 38 -1.11 19.83 -4.80
C ARG A 38 -0.27 18.64 -4.31
N PHE A 39 1.04 18.78 -4.44
CA PHE A 39 2.04 17.78 -4.11
C PHE A 39 2.99 18.29 -3.03
N LEU A 40 3.11 17.55 -1.93
CA LEU A 40 4.11 17.81 -0.91
C LEU A 40 5.24 16.79 -0.99
N VAL A 41 6.46 17.28 -1.07
CA VAL A 41 7.67 16.50 -0.83
C VAL A 41 8.08 16.75 0.61
N ILE A 42 8.14 15.70 1.42
CA ILE A 42 8.50 15.78 2.84
C ILE A 42 9.80 15.01 3.03
N ALA A 43 10.81 15.66 3.57
CA ALA A 43 12.14 15.07 3.72
C ALA A 43 12.86 15.65 4.93
N PRO A 44 13.79 14.89 5.56
CA PRO A 44 14.78 15.44 6.47
C PRO A 44 15.50 16.63 5.83
N ALA A 45 15.76 17.69 6.61
CA ALA A 45 16.38 18.92 6.13
C ALA A 45 17.72 18.67 5.40
N ALA A 46 18.46 17.64 5.83
CA ALA A 46 19.71 17.21 5.20
C ALA A 46 19.56 16.79 3.72
N PHE A 47 18.38 16.36 3.28
CA PHE A 47 18.11 15.91 1.91
C PHE A 47 17.63 17.04 0.98
N HIS A 48 17.27 18.21 1.53
CA HIS A 48 16.69 19.31 0.75
C HIS A 48 17.59 19.80 -0.39
N PRO A 49 18.92 19.95 -0.21
CA PRO A 49 19.79 20.36 -1.32
C PRO A 49 19.73 19.38 -2.51
N ALA A 50 19.61 18.08 -2.27
CA ALA A 50 19.50 17.06 -3.32
C ALA A 50 18.13 17.05 -4.00
N LEU A 51 17.08 17.55 -3.35
CA LEU A 51 15.72 17.60 -3.87
C LEU A 51 15.39 18.87 -4.67
N LYS A 52 16.26 19.89 -4.64
CA LYS A 52 15.98 21.20 -5.25
C LYS A 52 15.61 21.10 -6.73
N GLU A 53 16.36 20.32 -7.51
CA GLU A 53 16.11 20.14 -8.94
C GLU A 53 14.81 19.37 -9.19
N PHE A 54 14.55 18.31 -8.41
CA PHE A 54 13.31 17.54 -8.48
C PHE A 54 12.08 18.39 -8.18
N VAL A 55 12.11 19.20 -7.12
CA VAL A 55 11.01 20.10 -6.77
C VAL A 55 10.79 21.14 -7.86
N THR A 56 11.87 21.71 -8.41
CA THR A 56 11.78 22.67 -9.53
C THR A 56 11.20 22.02 -10.78
N HIS A 57 11.55 20.76 -11.06
CA HIS A 57 10.98 19.98 -12.15
C HIS A 57 9.47 19.79 -11.92
N LYS A 58 9.05 19.37 -10.72
CA LYS A 58 7.64 19.13 -10.38
C LYS A 58 6.78 20.39 -10.40
N GLN A 59 7.30 21.53 -9.99
CA GLN A 59 6.60 22.81 -10.05
C GLN A 59 6.20 23.23 -11.47
N LYS A 60 6.85 22.68 -12.51
CA LYS A 60 6.43 22.89 -13.92
C LYS A 60 5.20 22.05 -14.30
N LEU A 61 4.88 21.03 -13.51
CA LEU A 61 3.86 20.01 -13.83
C LEU A 61 2.63 20.06 -12.92
N LEU A 62 2.81 20.41 -11.65
CA LEU A 62 1.75 20.55 -10.65
C LEU A 62 2.22 21.40 -9.44
N PRO A 63 1.31 22.06 -8.70
CA PRO A 63 1.66 22.82 -7.50
C PRO A 63 2.44 21.95 -6.50
N THR A 64 3.70 22.29 -6.25
CA THR A 64 4.61 21.44 -5.46
C THR A 64 5.40 22.26 -4.45
N GLU A 65 5.47 21.77 -3.21
CA GLU A 65 6.28 22.34 -2.13
C GLU A 65 7.16 21.28 -1.47
N LEU A 66 8.32 21.71 -0.98
CA LEU A 66 9.23 20.91 -0.15
C LEU A 66 9.09 21.35 1.30
N ARG A 67 8.84 20.41 2.22
CA ARG A 67 8.71 20.66 3.65
C ARG A 67 9.76 19.84 4.43
N SER A 68 10.34 20.45 5.45
CA SER A 68 11.24 19.76 6.39
C SER A 68 10.41 18.89 7.32
N LEU A 69 10.80 17.62 7.43
CA LEU A 69 10.21 16.70 8.40
C LEU A 69 10.38 17.27 9.82
N GLU A 70 11.57 17.74 10.15
CA GLU A 70 11.89 18.29 11.48
C GLU A 70 11.00 19.48 11.85
N THR A 71 10.78 20.42 10.91
CA THR A 71 9.86 21.54 11.13
C THR A 71 8.43 21.07 11.37
N ILE A 72 7.94 20.12 10.55
CA ILE A 72 6.59 19.56 10.75
C ILE A 72 6.46 18.93 12.14
N LEU A 73 7.43 18.11 12.56
CA LEU A 73 7.39 17.38 13.83
C LEU A 73 7.57 18.29 15.05
N GLN A 74 8.20 19.46 14.87
CA GLN A 74 8.33 20.48 15.89
C GLN A 74 7.02 21.26 16.08
N ASP A 75 6.33 21.59 15.00
CA ASP A 75 5.15 22.46 15.02
C ASP A 75 3.84 21.70 15.28
N ALA A 76 3.76 20.43 14.84
CA ALA A 76 2.55 19.63 14.98
C ALA A 76 2.41 18.98 16.37
N THR A 77 1.18 18.91 16.84
CA THR A 77 0.80 18.11 18.02
C THR A 77 0.45 16.68 17.61
N GLY A 78 0.72 15.69 18.46
CA GLY A 78 0.41 14.28 18.24
C GLY A 78 1.06 13.43 19.32
N VAL A 79 0.63 12.16 19.48
CA VAL A 79 1.18 11.28 20.52
C VAL A 79 2.64 10.87 20.24
N ASP A 80 3.02 10.85 18.97
CA ASP A 80 4.38 10.56 18.47
C ASP A 80 4.60 11.22 17.09
N ASP A 81 5.79 11.04 16.52
CA ASP A 81 6.16 11.68 15.25
C ASP A 81 5.34 11.22 14.04
N ALA A 82 4.87 9.98 14.03
CA ALA A 82 4.01 9.49 12.95
C ALA A 82 2.62 10.13 13.01
N GLU A 83 2.01 10.25 14.20
CA GLU A 83 0.71 10.94 14.33
C GLU A 83 0.84 12.45 14.05
N LYS A 84 1.93 13.09 14.50
CA LYS A 84 2.22 14.50 14.18
C LYS A 84 2.27 14.73 12.67
N LEU A 85 3.01 13.90 11.94
CA LEU A 85 3.07 13.97 10.48
C LEU A 85 1.70 13.73 9.85
N LYS A 86 0.95 12.73 10.32
CA LYS A 86 -0.40 12.44 9.80
C LYS A 86 -1.37 13.60 10.02
N ARG A 87 -1.34 14.25 11.18
CA ARG A 87 -2.15 15.44 11.49
C ARG A 87 -1.81 16.62 10.59
N PHE A 88 -0.52 16.85 10.36
CA PHE A 88 -0.08 17.83 9.38
C PHE A 88 -0.65 17.54 7.98
N LEU A 89 -0.57 16.30 7.50
CA LEU A 89 -1.14 15.90 6.21
C LEU A 89 -2.66 16.08 6.17
N TYR A 90 -3.36 15.72 7.25
CA TYR A 90 -4.80 15.94 7.40
C TYR A 90 -5.19 17.42 7.27
N ASP A 91 -4.45 18.32 7.93
CA ASP A 91 -4.70 19.76 7.82
C ASP A 91 -4.41 20.29 6.42
N GLU A 92 -3.31 19.87 5.78
CA GLU A 92 -2.97 20.25 4.41
C GLU A 92 -3.99 19.73 3.39
N TRP A 93 -4.53 18.52 3.58
CA TRP A 93 -5.62 17.97 2.79
C TRP A 93 -6.90 18.79 2.97
N ARG A 94 -7.33 18.99 4.22
CA ARG A 94 -8.61 19.62 4.54
C ARG A 94 -8.66 21.11 4.22
N GLN A 95 -7.54 21.83 4.39
CA GLN A 95 -7.50 23.29 4.32
C GLN A 95 -6.84 23.81 3.04
N HIS A 96 -5.94 23.02 2.44
CA HIS A 96 -5.09 23.45 1.32
C HIS A 96 -5.14 22.50 0.13
N GLY A 97 -6.03 21.50 0.16
CA GLY A 97 -6.30 20.63 -0.98
C GLY A 97 -5.08 19.80 -1.39
N LEU A 98 -4.39 19.21 -0.43
CA LEU A 98 -3.36 18.21 -0.69
C LEU A 98 -3.94 17.03 -1.46
N GLY A 99 -3.29 16.62 -2.56
CA GLY A 99 -3.65 15.40 -3.31
C GLY A 99 -2.56 14.33 -3.27
N TYR A 100 -1.29 14.73 -3.15
CA TYR A 100 -0.14 13.85 -3.22
C TYR A 100 0.88 14.17 -2.11
N ALA A 101 1.47 13.15 -1.49
CA ALA A 101 2.63 13.32 -0.61
C ALA A 101 3.72 12.28 -0.89
N LEU A 102 4.96 12.76 -1.06
CA LEU A 102 6.15 11.92 -1.19
C LEU A 102 6.95 11.98 0.11
N LEU A 103 7.10 10.83 0.76
CA LEU A 103 7.92 10.65 1.95
C LEU A 103 9.35 10.30 1.52
N VAL A 104 10.30 11.21 1.67
CA VAL A 104 11.70 10.99 1.27
C VAL A 104 12.53 10.61 2.49
N GLY A 105 12.69 9.31 2.68
CA GLY A 105 13.51 8.73 3.73
C GLY A 105 13.14 7.28 4.01
N ASP A 106 14.14 6.49 4.39
CA ASP A 106 13.97 5.12 4.87
C ASP A 106 13.57 5.10 6.37
N VAL A 107 13.34 3.92 6.93
CA VAL A 107 12.92 3.74 8.33
C VAL A 107 13.95 4.28 9.34
N ASP A 108 15.20 4.52 8.96
CA ASP A 108 16.22 5.09 9.85
C ASP A 108 16.13 6.61 10.02
N VAL A 109 15.56 7.31 9.03
CA VAL A 109 15.52 8.78 8.97
C VAL A 109 14.10 9.35 8.86
N PHE A 110 13.08 8.54 8.58
CA PHE A 110 11.70 8.98 8.39
C PHE A 110 10.73 8.07 9.14
N PRO A 111 9.76 8.63 9.90
CA PRO A 111 8.92 7.82 10.78
C PRO A 111 8.04 6.84 9.99
N VAL A 112 7.99 5.60 10.47
CA VAL A 112 7.12 4.55 9.93
C VAL A 112 6.10 4.16 10.99
N ARG A 113 4.81 4.16 10.63
CA ARG A 113 3.77 3.60 11.49
C ARG A 113 3.78 2.08 11.35
N PHE A 114 3.83 1.39 12.47
CA PHE A 114 3.61 -0.05 12.54
C PHE A 114 2.19 -0.33 12.98
N MET A 115 1.45 -1.11 12.18
CA MET A 115 0.16 -1.65 12.59
C MET A 115 0.35 -2.89 13.46
N ALA A 116 -0.56 -3.14 14.40
CA ALA A 116 -0.52 -4.29 15.28
C ALA A 116 -1.54 -5.37 14.87
N LEU A 117 -1.15 -6.63 14.99
CA LEU A 117 -1.99 -7.77 14.63
C LEU A 117 -1.97 -8.79 15.76
N ASP A 118 -3.12 -9.36 16.08
CA ASP A 118 -3.13 -10.61 16.82
C ASP A 118 -2.69 -11.77 15.91
N ARG A 119 -1.92 -12.70 16.46
CA ARG A 119 -1.37 -13.86 15.77
C ARG A 119 -1.48 -15.09 16.68
N VAL A 120 -1.09 -16.27 16.20
CA VAL A 120 -0.92 -17.45 17.06
C VAL A 120 0.55 -17.83 17.14
N THR A 121 1.32 -17.01 17.85
CA THR A 121 2.74 -17.26 18.13
C THR A 121 3.03 -16.97 19.60
N PRO A 122 2.95 -17.99 20.50
CA PRO A 122 3.05 -17.78 21.94
C PRO A 122 4.34 -17.10 22.40
N ALA A 123 5.47 -17.38 21.73
CA ALA A 123 6.75 -16.74 22.04
C ALA A 123 6.75 -15.22 21.78
N ALA A 124 5.91 -14.74 20.88
CA ALA A 124 5.70 -13.32 20.54
C ALA A 124 4.54 -12.70 21.33
N PHE A 125 4.07 -13.38 22.39
CA PHE A 125 2.83 -13.05 23.09
C PHE A 125 1.62 -12.96 22.15
N ASP A 126 1.64 -13.70 21.04
CA ASP A 126 0.57 -13.73 20.05
C ASP A 126 0.27 -12.37 19.39
N TYR A 127 1.28 -11.51 19.26
CA TYR A 127 1.20 -10.25 18.51
C TYR A 127 2.29 -10.15 17.44
N ALA A 128 2.02 -9.35 16.41
CA ALA A 128 2.99 -8.93 15.40
C ALA A 128 2.78 -7.48 15.02
N PHE A 129 3.85 -6.84 14.54
CA PHE A 129 3.85 -5.47 14.06
C PHE A 129 4.39 -5.40 12.64
N TYR A 130 3.66 -4.71 11.75
CA TYR A 130 4.05 -4.56 10.35
C TYR A 130 4.02 -3.09 9.94
N PRO A 131 5.00 -2.59 9.17
CA PRO A 131 4.98 -1.20 8.74
C PRO A 131 3.81 -0.95 7.78
N SER A 132 3.26 0.25 7.76
CA SER A 132 2.19 0.64 6.83
C SER A 132 2.23 2.14 6.51
N ASP A 133 2.51 2.47 5.25
CA ASP A 133 2.37 3.86 4.76
C ASP A 133 0.92 4.20 4.37
N LEU A 134 0.01 3.22 4.31
CA LEU A 134 -1.43 3.47 4.16
C LEU A 134 -1.94 4.39 5.30
N TYR A 135 -1.30 4.33 6.47
CA TYR A 135 -1.52 5.23 7.60
C TYR A 135 -1.43 6.71 7.22
N TYR A 136 -0.50 7.09 6.33
CA TYR A 136 -0.31 8.49 5.91
C TYR A 136 -1.23 8.90 4.76
N SER A 137 -1.90 7.95 4.09
CA SER A 137 -2.88 8.23 3.05
C SER A 137 -4.32 8.26 3.55
N ASP A 138 -4.66 7.47 4.56
CA ASP A 138 -5.99 7.39 5.19
C ASP A 138 -6.06 8.38 6.35
N LEU A 139 -6.49 9.61 6.07
CA LEU A 139 -6.39 10.76 6.96
C LEU A 139 -7.66 10.99 7.77
N ALA A 140 -8.83 10.63 7.25
CA ALA A 140 -10.12 11.01 7.78
C ALA A 140 -11.12 9.84 7.82
N LYS A 141 -11.99 9.87 8.84
CA LYS A 141 -13.20 9.06 8.90
C LYS A 141 -14.23 9.55 7.88
N PRO A 142 -15.31 8.77 7.62
CA PRO A 142 -16.38 9.19 6.69
C PRO A 142 -17.09 10.50 7.05
N ASP A 143 -17.07 10.89 8.34
CA ASP A 143 -17.60 12.18 8.82
C ASP A 143 -16.57 13.33 8.71
N SER A 144 -15.45 13.09 8.02
CA SER A 144 -14.32 13.99 7.85
C SER A 144 -13.53 14.32 9.13
N SER A 145 -13.81 13.65 10.25
CA SER A 145 -12.97 13.76 11.45
C SER A 145 -11.63 13.04 11.25
N PHE A 146 -10.58 13.44 11.99
CA PHE A 146 -9.25 12.84 11.88
C PHE A 146 -9.27 11.35 12.28
N ASP A 147 -8.71 10.48 11.44
CA ASP A 147 -8.52 9.06 11.77
C ASP A 147 -7.11 8.84 12.35
N ASP A 148 -6.99 8.63 13.65
CA ASP A 148 -5.70 8.39 14.31
C ASP A 148 -5.21 6.93 14.20
N TRP A 149 -6.03 6.02 13.65
CA TRP A 149 -5.85 4.56 13.68
C TRP A 149 -5.63 4.02 15.10
N ASN A 150 -6.26 4.59 16.12
CA ASN A 150 -6.16 4.10 17.50
C ASN A 150 -7.46 4.34 18.25
N ALA A 151 -8.49 3.52 17.97
CA ALA A 151 -9.77 3.63 18.67
C ALA A 151 -9.73 2.97 20.05
N ARG A 152 -8.67 2.23 20.39
CA ARG A 152 -8.54 1.48 21.65
C ARG A 152 -7.29 1.93 22.41
N LYS A 153 -7.52 2.77 23.43
CA LYS A 153 -6.44 3.44 24.18
C LYS A 153 -6.29 2.96 25.62
N ASP A 154 -6.89 1.82 25.98
CA ASP A 154 -6.77 1.24 27.30
C ASP A 154 -5.58 0.28 27.41
N SER A 155 -4.88 0.30 28.55
CA SER A 155 -3.74 -0.59 28.80
C SER A 155 -2.64 -0.45 27.72
N PHE A 156 -2.06 -1.56 27.25
CA PHE A 156 -1.04 -1.58 26.20
C PHE A 156 -1.57 -1.19 24.81
N HIS A 157 -2.89 -1.23 24.59
CA HIS A 157 -3.51 -0.83 23.31
C HIS A 157 -3.27 0.65 22.99
N ALA A 158 -3.04 1.50 24.01
CA ALA A 158 -2.65 2.90 23.81
C ALA A 158 -1.42 3.09 22.90
N GLY A 159 -0.51 2.11 22.83
CA GLY A 159 0.65 2.13 21.95
C GLY A 159 0.51 1.29 20.68
N TYR A 160 -0.62 0.62 20.48
CA TYR A 160 -0.89 -0.20 19.31
C TYR A 160 -1.81 0.58 18.37
N PHE A 161 -1.48 0.57 17.09
CA PHE A 161 -2.20 1.35 16.09
C PHE A 161 -2.64 0.42 14.97
N GLY A 162 -3.75 0.72 14.33
CA GLY A 162 -4.32 -0.08 13.25
C GLY A 162 -4.51 -1.53 13.65
N GLU A 163 -4.92 -1.79 14.88
CA GLU A 163 -5.09 -3.13 15.43
C GLU A 163 -6.05 -3.97 14.59
N VAL A 164 -5.54 -5.10 14.10
CA VAL A 164 -6.31 -6.12 13.41
C VAL A 164 -6.40 -7.37 14.27
N ARG A 165 -7.63 -7.82 14.52
CA ARG A 165 -7.92 -9.03 15.31
C ARG A 165 -8.59 -10.10 14.48
N GLY A 166 -8.71 -11.29 15.06
CA GLY A 166 -9.48 -12.38 14.49
C GLY A 166 -8.64 -13.57 14.07
N GLU A 167 -7.32 -13.54 14.24
CA GLU A 167 -6.50 -14.75 14.10
C GLU A 167 -6.57 -15.55 15.41
N LYS A 168 -6.30 -14.89 16.55
CA LYS A 168 -6.42 -15.46 17.90
C LYS A 168 -7.74 -15.07 18.58
N ASN A 169 -8.06 -13.78 18.62
CA ASN A 169 -9.23 -13.23 19.30
C ASN A 169 -10.44 -13.25 18.37
N LYS A 170 -11.22 -14.33 18.43
CA LYS A 170 -12.34 -14.57 17.49
C LYS A 170 -13.63 -13.81 17.83
N GLN A 171 -13.70 -13.21 19.01
CA GLN A 171 -14.91 -12.54 19.50
C GLN A 171 -14.94 -11.04 19.18
N ASP A 172 -13.78 -10.46 18.85
CA ASP A 172 -13.65 -9.04 18.51
C ASP A 172 -13.92 -8.79 17.02
N PRO A 173 -14.31 -7.56 16.63
CA PRO A 173 -14.29 -7.20 15.21
C PRO A 173 -12.86 -7.29 14.65
N ILE A 174 -12.73 -7.64 13.36
CA ILE A 174 -11.43 -7.70 12.70
C ILE A 174 -10.76 -6.32 12.72
N ASN A 175 -11.50 -5.28 12.37
CA ASN A 175 -11.05 -3.89 12.45
C ASN A 175 -11.22 -3.36 13.88
N PHE A 176 -10.29 -3.70 14.78
CA PHE A 176 -10.42 -3.39 16.21
C PHE A 176 -10.31 -1.89 16.50
N ASP A 177 -9.45 -1.21 15.74
CA ASP A 177 -9.23 0.24 15.78
C ASP A 177 -10.18 1.06 14.88
N GLN A 178 -11.14 0.42 14.24
CA GLN A 178 -12.15 1.07 13.40
C GLN A 178 -11.55 1.94 12.27
N VAL A 179 -10.38 1.60 11.75
CA VAL A 179 -9.67 2.25 10.63
C VAL A 179 -10.60 2.42 9.43
N ASP A 180 -10.67 3.61 8.81
CA ASP A 180 -11.52 3.82 7.62
C ASP A 180 -10.99 3.06 6.40
N TYR A 181 -9.66 2.98 6.27
CA TYR A 181 -8.94 2.21 5.25
C TYR A 181 -8.94 2.87 3.85
N ARG A 182 -9.56 4.04 3.67
CA ARG A 182 -9.62 4.71 2.36
C ARG A 182 -8.60 5.81 2.27
N ALA A 183 -7.81 5.80 1.20
CA ALA A 183 -6.85 6.86 0.94
C ALA A 183 -7.56 8.17 0.56
N ASP A 184 -7.34 9.22 1.36
CA ASP A 184 -7.75 10.61 1.10
C ASP A 184 -6.75 11.35 0.19
N ILE A 185 -5.47 10.98 0.29
CA ILE A 185 -4.38 11.44 -0.56
C ILE A 185 -3.56 10.26 -1.08
N ALA A 186 -2.89 10.44 -2.22
CA ALA A 186 -1.95 9.45 -2.71
C ALA A 186 -0.58 9.64 -2.06
N VAL A 187 -0.09 8.61 -1.36
CA VAL A 187 1.22 8.61 -0.71
C VAL A 187 2.16 7.63 -1.39
N GLY A 188 3.40 8.06 -1.61
CA GLY A 188 4.51 7.19 -1.97
C GLY A 188 5.74 7.50 -1.13
N ARG A 189 6.68 6.56 -1.07
CA ARG A 189 7.94 6.69 -0.31
C ARG A 189 9.15 6.52 -1.23
N TRP A 190 10.19 7.32 -1.01
CA TRP A 190 11.55 6.96 -1.43
C TRP A 190 12.31 6.47 -0.19
N PRO A 191 12.51 5.16 -0.03
CA PRO A 191 13.21 4.60 1.12
C PRO A 191 14.71 4.80 0.90
N VAL A 192 15.22 5.98 1.25
CA VAL A 192 16.61 6.40 1.06
C VAL A 192 17.20 6.88 2.38
N SER A 193 18.45 6.53 2.66
CA SER A 193 19.12 6.89 3.91
C SER A 193 20.21 7.94 3.70
N THR A 194 20.62 8.18 2.45
CA THR A 194 21.71 9.10 2.12
C THR A 194 21.35 10.13 1.05
N VAL A 195 22.08 11.25 1.05
CA VAL A 195 21.93 12.32 0.04
C VAL A 195 22.18 11.80 -1.39
N ASP A 196 23.09 10.85 -1.57
CA ASP A 196 23.41 10.32 -2.90
C ASP A 196 22.30 9.40 -3.43
N GLU A 197 21.68 8.60 -2.56
CA GLU A 197 20.48 7.83 -2.93
C GLU A 197 19.32 8.76 -3.29
N VAL A 198 19.12 9.86 -2.56
CA VAL A 198 18.10 10.89 -2.90
C VAL A 198 18.36 11.43 -4.30
N ARG A 199 19.59 11.86 -4.60
CA ARG A 199 19.94 12.38 -5.94
C ARG A 199 19.69 11.35 -7.03
N LEU A 200 20.05 10.10 -6.79
CA LEU A 200 19.89 9.01 -7.74
C LEU A 200 18.41 8.77 -8.07
N VAL A 201 17.57 8.57 -7.05
CA VAL A 201 16.14 8.28 -7.24
C VAL A 201 15.40 9.50 -7.82
N ALA A 202 15.76 10.71 -7.39
CA ALA A 202 15.24 11.95 -7.98
C ALA A 202 15.56 12.07 -9.47
N THR A 203 16.81 11.82 -9.86
CA THR A 203 17.25 11.88 -11.27
C THR A 203 16.53 10.85 -12.14
N LYS A 204 16.39 9.61 -11.64
CA LYS A 204 15.64 8.54 -12.32
C LYS A 204 14.18 8.95 -12.55
N THR A 205 13.55 9.53 -11.53
CA THR A 205 12.15 9.96 -11.60
C THR A 205 11.95 11.08 -12.62
N MET A 206 12.77 12.14 -12.56
CA MET A 206 12.70 13.24 -13.53
C MET A 206 12.91 12.73 -14.97
N THR A 207 13.93 11.90 -15.19
CA THR A 207 14.22 11.34 -16.53
C THR A 207 13.04 10.54 -17.08
N CYS A 208 12.43 9.69 -16.25
CA CYS A 208 11.26 8.91 -16.65
C CYS A 208 10.04 9.80 -16.96
N GLU A 209 9.80 10.82 -16.13
CA GLU A 209 8.67 11.74 -16.31
C GLU A 209 8.83 12.60 -17.57
N GLU A 210 10.03 13.11 -17.86
CA GLU A 210 10.34 13.84 -19.09
C GLU A 210 10.13 12.98 -20.34
N SER A 211 10.60 11.73 -20.31
CA SER A 211 10.40 10.77 -21.41
C SER A 211 8.92 10.44 -21.63
N THR A 212 8.16 10.27 -20.56
CA THR A 212 6.72 10.01 -20.60
C THR A 212 5.96 11.20 -21.19
N ILE A 213 6.22 12.42 -20.70
CA ILE A 213 5.56 13.65 -21.15
C ILE A 213 5.87 13.94 -22.62
N ALA A 214 7.12 13.73 -23.02
CA ALA A 214 7.50 13.90 -24.41
C ALA A 214 6.82 12.89 -25.35
N GLY A 215 6.36 11.75 -24.82
CA GLY A 215 5.75 10.67 -25.58
C GLY A 215 6.67 10.14 -26.69
N ARG A 216 7.99 10.23 -26.47
CA ARG A 216 9.04 9.88 -27.46
C ARG A 216 9.60 8.48 -27.26
N ASP A 217 9.43 7.88 -26.08
CA ASP A 217 9.99 6.57 -25.77
C ASP A 217 8.93 5.46 -25.99
N PRO A 218 9.06 4.65 -27.06
CA PRO A 218 8.13 3.54 -27.33
C PRO A 218 8.24 2.43 -26.28
N HIS A 219 9.34 2.34 -25.52
CA HIS A 219 9.53 1.32 -24.49
C HIS A 219 8.63 1.54 -23.27
N LEU A 220 8.16 2.78 -23.04
CA LEU A 220 7.23 3.09 -21.96
C LEU A 220 5.84 2.47 -22.20
N HIS A 221 5.44 2.22 -23.43
CA HIS A 221 4.21 1.50 -23.76
C HIS A 221 4.39 -0.03 -23.82
N ARG A 222 5.43 -0.57 -23.16
CA ARG A 222 5.65 -2.02 -23.05
C ARG A 222 5.39 -2.49 -21.63
N ALA A 223 4.55 -3.52 -21.49
CA ALA A 223 4.20 -4.14 -20.23
C ALA A 223 4.63 -5.61 -20.21
N ALA A 224 5.25 -6.04 -19.11
CA ALA A 224 5.56 -7.45 -18.87
C ALA A 224 4.69 -8.04 -17.76
N PHE A 225 4.12 -9.21 -18.02
CA PHE A 225 3.38 -10.02 -17.04
C PHE A 225 4.19 -11.27 -16.73
N VAL A 226 4.68 -11.38 -15.49
CA VAL A 226 5.57 -12.45 -15.03
C VAL A 226 4.85 -13.25 -13.93
N ALA A 227 4.65 -14.55 -14.16
CA ALA A 227 4.04 -15.45 -13.19
C ALA A 227 4.96 -16.63 -12.90
N VAL A 228 5.46 -16.73 -11.67
CA VAL A 228 6.32 -17.84 -11.23
C VAL A 228 5.51 -18.95 -10.56
N GLY A 229 5.99 -20.19 -10.67
CA GLY A 229 5.28 -21.36 -10.16
C GLY A 229 5.47 -21.60 -8.66
N GLY A 230 4.68 -22.52 -8.10
CA GLY A 230 4.76 -22.92 -6.69
C GLY A 230 3.81 -22.18 -5.74
N TRP A 231 3.01 -21.26 -6.27
CA TRP A 231 1.98 -20.50 -5.55
C TRP A 231 0.59 -20.72 -6.19
N VAL A 232 -0.44 -19.95 -5.80
CA VAL A 232 -1.74 -20.02 -6.48
C VAL A 232 -1.59 -19.73 -7.98
N ASP A 233 -2.25 -20.51 -8.83
CA ASP A 233 -2.17 -20.34 -10.27
C ASP A 233 -2.82 -19.02 -10.71
N SER A 234 -1.97 -18.04 -11.02
CA SER A 234 -2.35 -16.70 -11.45
C SER A 234 -2.33 -16.53 -12.97
N ARG A 235 -2.01 -17.57 -13.78
CA ARG A 235 -1.78 -17.41 -15.23
C ARG A 235 -3.00 -16.87 -15.97
N ASN A 236 -4.18 -17.45 -15.73
CA ASN A 236 -5.43 -16.98 -16.33
C ASN A 236 -5.83 -15.59 -15.82
N PHE A 237 -5.48 -15.27 -14.58
CA PHE A 237 -5.72 -13.96 -14.00
C PHE A 237 -4.84 -12.90 -14.70
N MET A 238 -3.54 -13.17 -14.83
CA MET A 238 -2.58 -12.33 -15.54
C MET A 238 -2.95 -12.16 -17.01
N ASP A 239 -3.48 -13.19 -17.68
CA ASP A 239 -3.99 -13.08 -19.06
C ASP A 239 -5.15 -12.09 -19.18
N ARG A 240 -6.10 -12.10 -18.24
CA ARG A 240 -7.22 -11.15 -18.23
C ARG A 240 -6.76 -9.72 -17.96
N LEU A 241 -5.80 -9.53 -17.05
CA LEU A 241 -5.25 -8.20 -16.78
C LEU A 241 -4.46 -7.67 -17.98
N ALA A 242 -3.63 -8.51 -18.59
CA ALA A 242 -2.88 -8.17 -19.79
C ALA A 242 -3.80 -7.72 -20.94
N ALA A 243 -4.94 -8.39 -21.14
CA ALA A 243 -5.92 -8.04 -22.17
C ALA A 243 -6.55 -6.65 -21.98
N LYS A 244 -6.52 -6.07 -20.77
CA LYS A 244 -7.03 -4.71 -20.53
C LYS A 244 -6.11 -3.64 -21.12
N LEU A 245 -4.83 -3.93 -21.33
CA LEU A 245 -3.82 -2.95 -21.76
C LEU A 245 -3.52 -2.99 -23.28
N THR A 246 -4.14 -3.89 -24.04
CA THR A 246 -3.78 -4.12 -25.45
C THR A 246 -4.17 -3.00 -26.41
N ASN A 247 -4.85 -1.95 -25.94
CA ASN A 247 -5.25 -0.81 -26.77
C ASN A 247 -4.04 0.03 -27.18
N ALA A 248 -3.13 0.29 -26.23
CA ALA A 248 -1.94 1.11 -26.47
C ALA A 248 -0.63 0.47 -25.97
N TRP A 249 -0.70 -0.65 -25.22
CA TRP A 249 0.49 -1.31 -24.72
C TRP A 249 0.85 -2.57 -25.51
N GLN A 250 2.14 -2.74 -25.76
CA GLN A 250 2.70 -4.01 -26.20
C GLN A 250 2.93 -4.90 -24.97
N VAL A 251 2.30 -6.08 -24.97
CA VAL A 251 2.32 -6.99 -23.83
C VAL A 251 3.28 -8.15 -24.07
N GLU A 252 4.17 -8.37 -23.13
CA GLU A 252 5.07 -9.51 -23.02
C GLU A 252 4.67 -10.39 -21.84
N LYS A 253 4.72 -11.72 -21.99
CA LYS A 253 4.34 -12.67 -20.93
C LYS A 253 5.46 -13.66 -20.65
N ARG A 254 5.70 -13.97 -19.38
CA ARG A 254 6.62 -15.03 -18.93
C ARG A 254 5.95 -15.84 -17.83
N TYR A 255 5.44 -17.00 -18.18
CA TYR A 255 4.67 -17.83 -17.26
C TYR A 255 5.28 -19.21 -17.10
N TYR A 256 5.28 -19.69 -15.86
CA TYR A 256 5.74 -21.04 -15.55
C TYR A 256 4.89 -22.11 -16.24
N SER A 257 5.56 -23.20 -16.63
CA SER A 257 4.92 -24.45 -17.03
C SER A 257 5.00 -25.46 -15.90
N ASP A 258 3.97 -26.29 -15.77
CA ASP A 258 3.94 -27.40 -14.82
C ASP A 258 3.35 -28.66 -15.50
N ALA A 259 3.25 -29.76 -14.75
CA ALA A 259 2.72 -31.03 -15.27
C ALA A 259 1.26 -30.95 -15.75
N ARG A 260 0.48 -29.97 -15.26
CA ARG A 260 -0.94 -29.78 -15.58
C ARG A 260 -1.13 -28.82 -16.76
N ARG A 261 -0.22 -27.85 -16.96
CA ARG A 261 -0.34 -26.82 -18.00
C ARG A 261 1.01 -26.33 -18.49
N GLN A 262 1.19 -26.39 -19.81
CA GLN A 262 2.23 -25.66 -20.53
C GLN A 262 1.74 -24.24 -20.83
N SER A 263 2.57 -23.23 -20.55
CA SER A 263 2.12 -21.83 -20.62
C SER A 263 2.05 -21.25 -22.04
N GLY A 264 2.72 -21.87 -23.02
CA GLY A 264 2.82 -21.34 -24.39
C GLY A 264 3.61 -20.03 -24.51
N THR A 265 4.23 -19.57 -23.42
CA THR A 265 5.09 -18.37 -23.33
C THR A 265 6.49 -18.78 -22.90
N PRO A 266 7.53 -17.97 -23.14
CA PRO A 266 8.85 -18.28 -22.57
C PRO A 266 8.79 -18.33 -21.03
N PRO A 267 9.61 -19.17 -20.37
CA PRO A 267 9.55 -19.34 -18.93
C PRO A 267 9.96 -18.06 -18.16
N PRO A 268 9.54 -17.89 -16.91
CA PRO A 268 9.93 -16.78 -16.04
C PRO A 268 11.27 -17.12 -15.38
N ASP A 269 12.32 -17.31 -16.17
CA ASP A 269 13.67 -17.52 -15.63
C ASP A 269 14.49 -16.23 -15.60
N ARG A 270 15.63 -16.27 -14.91
CA ARG A 270 16.54 -15.13 -14.77
C ARG A 270 16.99 -14.52 -16.10
N SER A 271 17.20 -15.34 -17.13
CA SER A 271 17.65 -14.85 -18.44
C SER A 271 16.52 -14.09 -19.14
N GLN A 272 15.31 -14.62 -19.07
CA GLN A 272 14.13 -14.05 -19.69
C GLN A 272 13.71 -12.73 -19.02
N VAL A 273 13.67 -12.68 -17.69
CA VAL A 273 13.30 -11.46 -16.95
C VAL A 273 14.36 -10.38 -17.10
N ARG A 274 15.66 -10.71 -17.04
CA ARG A 274 16.73 -9.74 -17.32
C ARG A 274 16.65 -9.20 -18.76
N SER A 275 16.38 -10.07 -19.73
CA SER A 275 16.21 -9.65 -21.12
C SER A 275 15.01 -8.69 -21.28
N LEU A 276 13.88 -9.00 -20.64
CA LEU A 276 12.72 -8.11 -20.62
C LEU A 276 13.06 -6.72 -20.08
N LEU A 277 13.71 -6.65 -18.91
CA LEU A 277 14.13 -5.38 -18.32
C LEU A 277 15.10 -4.63 -19.24
N ASN A 278 16.14 -5.29 -19.76
CA ASN A 278 17.15 -4.68 -20.62
C ASN A 278 16.62 -4.17 -21.95
N ASN A 279 15.55 -4.78 -22.46
CA ASN A 279 14.88 -4.31 -23.68
C ASN A 279 13.97 -3.10 -23.42
N GLY A 280 13.84 -2.63 -22.18
CA GLY A 280 13.05 -1.46 -21.79
C GLY A 280 11.55 -1.76 -21.64
N LEU A 281 11.00 -1.41 -20.49
CA LEU A 281 9.59 -1.58 -20.12
C LEU A 281 9.08 -0.35 -19.38
N GLY A 282 7.80 -0.04 -19.55
CA GLY A 282 7.11 0.95 -18.70
C GLY A 282 6.37 0.30 -17.53
N LEU A 283 6.03 -0.99 -17.62
CA LEU A 283 5.28 -1.70 -16.58
C LEU A 283 5.77 -3.15 -16.43
N VAL A 284 5.89 -3.61 -15.19
CA VAL A 284 6.04 -5.03 -14.83
C VAL A 284 4.98 -5.41 -13.79
N ALA A 285 4.18 -6.42 -14.09
CA ALA A 285 3.32 -7.08 -13.12
C ALA A 285 3.90 -8.46 -12.79
N HIS A 286 4.28 -8.67 -11.54
CA HIS A 286 4.82 -9.92 -11.03
C HIS A 286 3.85 -10.60 -10.06
N THR A 287 3.70 -11.92 -10.17
CA THR A 287 2.95 -12.74 -9.21
C THR A 287 3.68 -14.04 -8.91
N GLY A 288 3.68 -14.45 -7.64
CA GLY A 288 4.18 -15.73 -7.18
C GLY A 288 5.03 -15.59 -5.92
N HIS A 289 5.97 -16.51 -5.70
CA HIS A 289 6.82 -16.45 -4.51
C HIS A 289 7.79 -15.27 -4.57
N GLY A 290 7.97 -14.64 -3.42
CA GLY A 290 8.87 -13.52 -3.22
C GLY A 290 9.69 -13.72 -1.96
N GLN A 291 10.84 -13.07 -1.93
CA GLN A 291 11.73 -12.98 -0.79
C GLN A 291 12.20 -11.54 -0.64
N PRO A 292 12.78 -11.16 0.51
CA PRO A 292 13.43 -9.87 0.67
C PRO A 292 14.41 -9.54 -0.46
N ASP A 293 15.09 -10.53 -1.06
CA ASP A 293 16.10 -10.32 -2.09
C ASP A 293 15.72 -10.86 -3.47
N ALA A 294 14.48 -11.33 -3.68
CA ALA A 294 14.11 -12.02 -4.92
C ALA A 294 12.61 -11.97 -5.29
N TRP A 295 12.37 -12.00 -6.60
CA TRP A 295 11.23 -12.71 -7.17
C TRP A 295 11.72 -14.14 -7.43
N GLU A 296 11.24 -15.11 -6.66
CA GLU A 296 11.84 -16.44 -6.67
C GLU A 296 11.88 -17.03 -8.09
N GLN A 297 12.94 -17.79 -8.37
CA GLN A 297 13.22 -18.41 -9.67
C GLN A 297 13.58 -17.44 -10.81
N CYS A 298 13.18 -16.16 -10.75
CA CYS A 298 13.20 -15.28 -11.91
C CYS A 298 14.02 -13.99 -11.77
N PHE A 299 14.22 -13.44 -10.58
CA PHE A 299 15.04 -12.23 -10.41
C PHE A 299 15.57 -12.09 -8.98
N PHE A 300 16.83 -11.73 -8.82
CA PHE A 300 17.50 -11.60 -7.51
C PHE A 300 18.25 -10.26 -7.41
N LEU A 301 18.56 -9.79 -6.20
CA LEU A 301 19.38 -8.58 -6.00
C LEU A 301 20.68 -8.59 -6.83
N ARG A 302 21.39 -9.71 -6.87
CA ARG A 302 22.62 -9.89 -7.68
C ARG A 302 22.42 -9.74 -9.20
N ASP A 303 21.18 -9.74 -9.69
CA ASP A 303 20.88 -9.49 -11.10
C ASP A 303 20.81 -7.99 -11.42
N LEU A 304 20.74 -7.11 -10.42
CA LEU A 304 20.77 -5.65 -10.60
C LEU A 304 22.06 -5.16 -11.26
N ASP A 305 23.20 -5.79 -10.95
CA ASP A 305 24.49 -5.49 -11.60
C ASP A 305 24.56 -5.92 -13.07
N ARG A 306 23.52 -6.62 -13.55
CA ARG A 306 23.48 -7.23 -14.89
C ARG A 306 22.33 -6.73 -15.74
N ILE A 307 21.60 -5.73 -15.27
CA ILE A 307 20.60 -5.01 -16.04
C ILE A 307 21.14 -3.65 -16.50
N THR A 308 20.70 -3.20 -17.67
CA THR A 308 21.22 -2.02 -18.38
C THR A 308 20.07 -1.16 -18.91
N ASN A 309 19.00 -1.05 -18.13
CA ASN A 309 17.73 -0.46 -18.53
C ASN A 309 17.53 1.00 -18.06
N ALA A 310 18.61 1.73 -17.73
CA ALA A 310 18.53 3.13 -17.30
C ALA A 310 17.77 4.05 -18.28
N ALA A 311 17.68 3.69 -19.57
CA ALA A 311 16.93 4.43 -20.57
C ALA A 311 15.40 4.27 -20.45
N ALA A 312 14.91 3.15 -19.88
CA ALA A 312 13.48 2.83 -19.78
C ALA A 312 13.23 2.05 -18.48
N LEU A 313 12.84 2.80 -17.44
CA LEU A 313 12.62 2.29 -16.09
C LEU A 313 11.13 1.96 -15.88
N PRO A 314 10.78 0.71 -15.58
CA PRO A 314 9.39 0.34 -15.35
C PRO A 314 8.87 0.83 -14.00
N VAL A 315 7.56 1.03 -13.94
CA VAL A 315 6.79 0.86 -12.70
C VAL A 315 6.61 -0.64 -12.49
N VAL A 316 6.91 -1.15 -11.29
CA VAL A 316 6.72 -2.56 -10.95
C VAL A 316 5.61 -2.71 -9.92
N ILE A 317 4.73 -3.68 -10.11
CA ILE A 317 3.78 -4.15 -9.09
C ILE A 317 3.96 -5.66 -8.89
N SER A 318 4.19 -6.07 -7.64
CA SER A 318 4.53 -7.45 -7.28
C SER A 318 3.60 -7.97 -6.19
N THR A 319 2.88 -9.06 -6.50
CA THR A 319 2.22 -9.90 -5.50
C THR A 319 3.14 -11.07 -5.15
N GLY A 320 4.12 -10.79 -4.29
CA GLY A 320 5.02 -11.78 -3.72
C GLY A 320 5.45 -11.36 -2.31
N CYS A 321 5.71 -12.34 -1.46
CA CYS A 321 6.09 -12.10 -0.06
C CYS A 321 7.37 -11.26 0.04
N SER A 322 7.39 -10.31 0.97
CA SER A 322 8.56 -9.54 1.42
C SER A 322 9.33 -8.78 0.34
N THR A 323 8.79 -8.66 -0.87
CA THR A 323 9.50 -8.00 -1.97
C THR A 323 9.63 -6.48 -1.80
N ALA A 324 8.86 -5.89 -0.87
CA ALA A 324 8.97 -4.50 -0.42
C ALA A 324 9.36 -4.42 1.08
N TYR A 325 10.18 -5.36 1.56
CA TYR A 325 10.72 -5.35 2.92
C TYR A 325 11.72 -4.19 3.09
N PHE A 326 11.44 -3.26 4.00
CA PHE A 326 12.24 -2.04 4.25
C PHE A 326 12.31 -1.66 5.75
N ALA A 327 11.60 -2.39 6.61
CA ALA A 327 11.66 -2.21 8.05
C ALA A 327 11.50 -3.58 8.72
N PRO A 328 11.98 -3.75 9.96
CA PRO A 328 11.85 -5.01 10.70
C PRO A 328 10.40 -5.48 10.80
N LEU A 329 10.21 -6.77 11.12
CA LEU A 329 8.91 -7.38 11.42
C LEU A 329 8.84 -7.81 12.90
N PRO A 330 8.64 -6.87 13.85
CA PRO A 330 8.58 -7.20 15.26
C PRO A 330 7.32 -7.99 15.63
N PRO A 331 7.34 -8.68 16.78
CA PRO A 331 8.51 -8.96 17.60
C PRO A 331 9.27 -10.21 17.12
N TYR A 332 9.03 -10.67 15.88
CA TYR A 332 9.69 -11.86 15.34
C TYR A 332 11.17 -11.61 15.10
N GLN A 333 11.47 -10.51 14.41
CA GLN A 333 12.84 -10.07 14.13
C GLN A 333 13.35 -9.13 15.22
N ALA A 334 14.67 -8.93 15.23
CA ALA A 334 15.30 -7.97 16.12
C ALA A 334 14.86 -6.53 15.79
N TYR A 335 14.61 -5.72 16.81
CA TYR A 335 14.13 -4.33 16.67
C TYR A 335 14.43 -3.50 17.91
N VAL A 336 14.28 -2.18 17.79
CA VAL A 336 14.29 -1.23 18.92
C VAL A 336 12.86 -0.83 19.24
N ASP A 337 12.45 -0.88 20.50
CA ASP A 337 11.13 -0.44 20.94
C ASP A 337 11.04 1.09 21.14
N VAL A 338 9.83 1.60 21.37
CA VAL A 338 9.57 3.03 21.65
C VAL A 338 10.32 3.60 22.87
N ASN A 339 10.85 2.75 23.76
CA ASN A 339 11.64 3.16 24.92
C ASN A 339 13.16 3.12 24.65
N GLY A 340 13.57 2.73 23.44
CA GLY A 340 14.97 2.57 23.07
C GLY A 340 15.60 1.24 23.50
N VAL A 341 14.78 0.25 23.90
CA VAL A 341 15.24 -1.09 24.28
C VAL A 341 15.39 -1.95 23.04
N GLU A 342 16.55 -2.60 22.91
CA GLU A 342 16.80 -3.57 21.85
C GLU A 342 16.23 -4.94 22.22
N HIS A 343 15.49 -5.51 21.28
CA HIS A 343 14.98 -6.87 21.33
C HIS A 343 15.68 -7.74 20.29
N THR A 344 15.99 -8.98 20.64
CA THR A 344 16.58 -9.95 19.72
C THR A 344 15.52 -10.56 18.80
N GLY A 345 14.27 -10.61 19.26
CA GLY A 345 13.13 -11.13 18.52
C GLY A 345 12.90 -12.64 18.72
N SER A 346 11.66 -13.08 18.55
CA SER A 346 11.27 -14.47 18.83
C SER A 346 11.84 -15.49 17.84
N ASP A 347 12.17 -15.08 16.61
CA ASP A 347 12.87 -15.94 15.63
C ASP A 347 14.28 -16.32 16.14
N TYR A 348 14.80 -15.53 17.08
CA TYR A 348 16.10 -15.72 17.74
C TYR A 348 15.94 -16.12 19.21
N LYS A 349 14.82 -16.78 19.54
CA LYS A 349 14.53 -17.43 20.84
C LYS A 349 14.23 -16.47 22.00
N GLU A 350 13.99 -15.18 21.75
CA GLU A 350 13.38 -14.31 22.75
C GLU A 350 11.93 -14.75 23.02
N VAL A 351 11.49 -14.71 24.28
CA VAL A 351 10.11 -15.02 24.66
C VAL A 351 9.52 -13.84 25.41
N PHE A 352 8.47 -13.26 24.84
CA PHE A 352 7.74 -12.15 25.42
C PHE A 352 6.73 -12.69 26.45
N THR A 353 6.85 -12.26 27.70
CA THR A 353 6.00 -12.69 28.83
C THR A 353 4.83 -11.73 29.11
N ALA A 354 4.78 -10.62 28.37
CA ALA A 354 3.74 -9.61 28.34
C ALA A 354 3.57 -9.16 26.86
N PRO A 355 2.51 -8.39 26.52
CA PRO A 355 2.40 -7.81 25.18
C PRO A 355 3.72 -7.11 24.79
N PRO A 356 4.26 -7.39 23.60
CA PRO A 356 5.54 -6.82 23.17
C PRO A 356 5.47 -5.29 23.12
N PRO A 357 6.49 -4.57 23.61
CA PRO A 357 6.55 -3.13 23.44
C PRO A 357 6.41 -2.73 21.96
N PRO A 358 5.71 -1.63 21.63
CA PRO A 358 5.59 -1.17 20.25
C PRO A 358 6.98 -0.86 19.66
N PRO A 359 7.20 -1.12 18.35
CA PRO A 359 8.45 -0.74 17.69
C PRO A 359 8.63 0.78 17.68
N ALA A 360 9.87 1.25 17.85
CA ALA A 360 10.18 2.64 17.57
C ALA A 360 9.87 2.97 16.10
N LEU A 361 9.36 4.19 15.88
CA LEU A 361 9.05 4.71 14.54
C LEU A 361 10.28 4.81 13.62
N TYR A 362 11.47 4.82 14.23
CA TYR A 362 12.75 4.84 13.54
C TYR A 362 13.57 3.61 13.91
N GLN A 363 14.09 2.90 12.91
CA GLN A 363 14.95 1.73 13.10
C GLN A 363 16.28 1.97 12.41
N ARG A 364 17.38 1.99 13.18
CA ARG A 364 18.70 2.46 12.71
C ARG A 364 19.76 1.36 12.74
N GLY A 365 20.82 1.54 11.97
CA GLY A 365 21.97 0.64 11.95
C GLY A 365 21.54 -0.78 11.58
N ARG A 366 21.82 -1.76 12.45
CA ARG A 366 21.48 -3.18 12.19
C ARG A 366 19.97 -3.47 12.11
N PHE A 367 19.13 -2.52 12.52
CA PHE A 367 17.67 -2.63 12.47
C PHE A 367 17.07 -1.92 11.26
N ASN A 368 17.89 -1.36 10.36
CA ASN A 368 17.44 -0.84 9.07
C ASN A 368 17.71 -1.90 7.97
N PRO A 369 16.78 -2.85 7.73
CA PRO A 369 16.97 -3.85 6.70
C PRO A 369 16.82 -3.23 5.31
N THR A 370 17.23 -3.98 4.27
CA THR A 370 16.89 -3.60 2.90
C THR A 370 16.33 -4.76 2.07
N GLY A 371 15.46 -4.44 1.12
CA GLY A 371 14.81 -5.41 0.24
C GLY A 371 14.86 -5.07 -1.25
N LEU A 372 14.36 -6.00 -2.06
CA LEU A 372 14.41 -5.97 -3.53
C LEU A 372 13.76 -4.72 -4.11
N GLY A 373 12.58 -4.37 -3.61
CA GLY A 373 11.84 -3.19 -4.07
C GLY A 373 12.63 -1.91 -3.88
N GLU A 374 13.27 -1.72 -2.72
CA GLU A 374 14.11 -0.55 -2.48
C GLU A 374 15.34 -0.55 -3.38
N GLN A 375 16.03 -1.69 -3.51
CA GLN A 375 17.24 -1.79 -4.32
C GLN A 375 16.96 -1.60 -5.81
N LEU A 376 15.79 -2.02 -6.32
CA LEU A 376 15.34 -1.67 -7.67
C LEU A 376 15.23 -0.16 -7.88
N LEU A 377 14.93 0.62 -6.83
CA LEU A 377 14.92 2.08 -6.88
C LEU A 377 16.33 2.67 -6.73
N LYS A 378 17.10 2.25 -5.71
CA LYS A 378 18.28 2.98 -5.21
C LYS A 378 19.65 2.34 -5.47
N HIS A 379 19.73 1.12 -6.01
CA HIS A 379 21.03 0.43 -6.23
C HIS A 379 21.90 1.10 -7.30
N SER A 380 21.30 1.54 -8.42
CA SER A 380 22.00 2.19 -9.52
C SER A 380 21.04 3.01 -10.39
N THR A 381 21.53 3.57 -11.49
CA THR A 381 20.69 4.22 -12.50
C THR A 381 19.76 3.25 -13.23
N ASN A 382 20.04 1.94 -13.19
CA ASN A 382 19.18 0.87 -13.70
C ASN A 382 18.12 0.47 -12.66
N GLY A 383 17.23 -0.48 -13.02
CA GLY A 383 16.20 -1.01 -12.11
C GLY A 383 14.81 -0.49 -12.45
N ALA A 384 14.11 0.08 -11.47
CA ALA A 384 12.74 0.59 -11.60
C ALA A 384 12.67 2.08 -11.21
N VAL A 385 11.63 2.78 -11.68
CA VAL A 385 11.30 4.15 -11.23
C VAL A 385 10.35 4.13 -10.03
N ALA A 386 9.55 3.06 -9.92
CA ALA A 386 8.68 2.81 -8.79
C ALA A 386 8.44 1.31 -8.59
N TYR A 387 8.09 0.94 -7.37
CA TYR A 387 7.85 -0.42 -6.95
C TYR A 387 6.68 -0.50 -5.96
N ILE A 388 5.69 -1.33 -6.27
CA ILE A 388 4.59 -1.68 -5.39
C ILE A 388 4.75 -3.13 -4.96
N GLY A 389 4.76 -3.41 -3.66
CA GLY A 389 4.83 -4.80 -3.19
C GLY A 389 4.60 -4.96 -1.70
N CYS A 390 4.60 -6.22 -1.25
CA CYS A 390 4.33 -6.60 0.14
C CYS A 390 5.62 -6.58 0.99
N ASN A 391 5.55 -6.01 2.20
CA ASN A 391 6.65 -5.98 3.17
C ASN A 391 6.86 -7.31 3.94
N THR A 392 5.83 -8.17 4.00
CA THR A 392 5.84 -9.49 4.67
C THR A 392 5.10 -10.52 3.78
N GLY A 393 4.45 -11.55 4.31
CA GLY A 393 3.71 -12.56 3.55
C GLY A 393 2.56 -11.97 2.74
N SER A 394 2.52 -12.26 1.44
CA SER A 394 1.44 -11.86 0.53
C SER A 394 0.46 -13.02 0.33
N GLN A 395 -0.81 -12.82 0.71
CA GLN A 395 -1.87 -13.80 0.51
C GLN A 395 -2.47 -13.74 -0.91
N PRO A 396 -3.18 -14.79 -1.38
CA PRO A 396 -3.85 -14.79 -2.69
C PRO A 396 -4.76 -13.59 -2.96
N CYS A 397 -5.45 -13.05 -1.94
CA CYS A 397 -6.25 -11.83 -2.08
C CYS A 397 -5.41 -10.63 -2.53
N GLY A 398 -4.09 -10.61 -2.31
CA GLY A 398 -3.19 -9.58 -2.83
C GLY A 398 -3.22 -9.42 -4.35
N LEU A 399 -3.70 -10.43 -5.10
CA LEU A 399 -3.94 -10.30 -6.54
C LEU A 399 -4.99 -9.23 -6.86
N THR A 400 -5.97 -9.02 -5.99
CA THR A 400 -7.01 -7.99 -6.15
C THR A 400 -6.42 -6.57 -6.19
N LEU A 401 -5.30 -6.33 -5.51
CA LEU A 401 -4.57 -5.05 -5.62
C LEU A 401 -3.99 -4.84 -7.02
N VAL A 402 -3.43 -5.90 -7.63
CA VAL A 402 -2.91 -5.84 -9.02
C VAL A 402 -4.04 -5.61 -10.00
N GLU A 403 -5.17 -6.27 -9.79
CA GLU A 403 -6.36 -6.06 -10.62
C GLU A 403 -6.87 -4.61 -10.56
N GLY A 404 -7.00 -4.06 -9.36
CA GLY A 404 -7.42 -2.67 -9.17
C GLY A 404 -6.45 -1.68 -9.81
N PHE A 405 -5.14 -1.90 -9.64
CA PHE A 405 -4.11 -1.05 -10.24
C PHE A 405 -4.14 -1.08 -11.77
N ILE A 406 -4.14 -2.28 -12.37
CA ILE A 406 -4.16 -2.45 -13.84
C ILE A 406 -5.50 -1.96 -14.42
N GLY A 407 -6.61 -2.18 -13.72
CA GLY A 407 -7.92 -1.64 -14.10
C GLY A 407 -7.92 -0.12 -14.17
N ALA A 408 -7.44 0.54 -13.11
CA ALA A 408 -7.34 2.00 -13.07
C ALA A 408 -6.41 2.54 -14.17
N LEU A 409 -5.25 1.91 -14.39
CA LEU A 409 -4.33 2.29 -15.48
C LEU A 409 -4.96 2.13 -16.86
N ALA A 410 -5.74 1.06 -17.07
CA ALA A 410 -6.36 0.77 -18.35
C ALA A 410 -7.48 1.76 -18.73
N GLU A 411 -8.13 2.37 -17.74
CA GLU A 411 -9.30 3.24 -17.90
C GLU A 411 -8.95 4.74 -17.86
N ALA A 412 -7.88 5.11 -17.16
CA ALA A 412 -7.49 6.50 -16.98
C ALA A 412 -6.97 7.15 -18.28
N LYS A 413 -7.40 8.39 -18.52
CA LYS A 413 -6.94 9.20 -19.66
C LYS A 413 -5.55 9.77 -19.43
N GLU A 414 -5.26 10.20 -18.20
CA GLU A 414 -3.97 10.77 -17.77
C GLU A 414 -3.55 10.07 -16.47
N PRO A 415 -3.17 8.78 -16.52
CA PRO A 415 -2.89 8.02 -15.31
C PRO A 415 -1.69 8.60 -14.56
N ARG A 416 -1.82 8.69 -13.24
CA ARG A 416 -0.68 8.87 -12.32
C ARG A 416 -0.57 7.66 -11.41
N LEU A 417 0.65 7.35 -11.04
CA LEU A 417 0.99 6.18 -10.23
C LEU A 417 0.17 6.10 -8.93
N GLY A 418 0.12 7.21 -8.20
CA GLY A 418 -0.61 7.33 -6.94
C GLY A 418 -2.12 7.20 -7.09
N ASP A 419 -2.70 7.73 -8.17
CA ASP A 419 -4.13 7.61 -8.45
C ASP A 419 -4.51 6.16 -8.76
N CYS A 420 -3.68 5.47 -9.55
CA CYS A 420 -3.83 4.04 -9.83
C CYS A 420 -3.70 3.22 -8.54
N TRP A 421 -2.79 3.58 -7.64
CA TRP A 421 -2.62 2.89 -6.36
C TRP A 421 -3.78 3.15 -5.38
N ALA A 422 -4.24 4.39 -5.24
CA ALA A 422 -5.41 4.72 -4.44
C ALA A 422 -6.69 4.05 -4.98
N ALA A 423 -6.83 3.95 -6.30
CA ALA A 423 -7.90 3.16 -6.92
C ALA A 423 -7.76 1.65 -6.64
N ALA A 424 -6.55 1.11 -6.61
CA ALA A 424 -6.30 -0.28 -6.25
C ALA A 424 -6.73 -0.61 -4.82
N ILE A 425 -6.42 0.27 -3.86
CA ILE A 425 -6.85 0.12 -2.46
C ILE A 425 -8.37 0.18 -2.33
N ARG A 426 -9.03 1.13 -3.00
CA ARG A 426 -10.52 1.21 -3.01
C ARG A 426 -11.14 -0.04 -3.63
N HIS A 427 -10.61 -0.48 -4.77
CA HIS A 427 -11.06 -1.71 -5.42
C HIS A 427 -10.90 -2.92 -4.49
N TYR A 428 -9.77 -3.02 -3.79
CA TYR A 428 -9.51 -4.06 -2.80
C TYR A 428 -10.51 -4.03 -1.66
N PHE A 429 -10.75 -2.85 -1.07
CA PHE A 429 -11.70 -2.66 0.01
C PHE A 429 -13.10 -3.19 -0.35
N ASP A 430 -13.59 -2.82 -1.54
CA ASP A 430 -14.92 -3.18 -2.01
C ASP A 430 -15.01 -4.66 -2.40
N LYS A 431 -14.03 -5.15 -3.19
CA LYS A 431 -14.04 -6.50 -3.75
C LYS A 431 -13.81 -7.58 -2.72
N GLU A 432 -13.01 -7.31 -1.70
CA GLU A 432 -12.75 -8.24 -0.59
C GLU A 432 -13.70 -8.02 0.60
N HIS A 433 -14.68 -7.11 0.45
CA HIS A 433 -15.74 -6.86 1.43
C HIS A 433 -15.25 -6.46 2.83
N LEU A 434 -14.18 -5.66 2.91
CA LEU A 434 -13.49 -5.36 4.17
C LEU A 434 -14.39 -4.77 5.25
N ALA A 435 -15.34 -3.90 4.86
CA ALA A 435 -16.29 -3.28 5.78
C ALA A 435 -17.17 -4.28 6.55
N THR A 436 -17.40 -5.47 5.99
CA THR A 436 -18.32 -6.48 6.54
C THR A 436 -17.61 -7.77 6.96
N LEU A 437 -16.28 -7.80 6.86
CA LEU A 437 -15.49 -8.97 7.18
C LEU A 437 -15.56 -9.27 8.68
N LYS A 438 -15.75 -10.55 9.02
CA LYS A 438 -15.89 -11.01 10.40
C LYS A 438 -14.94 -12.18 10.67
N PRO A 439 -14.46 -12.35 11.91
CA PRO A 439 -13.68 -13.53 12.24
C PRO A 439 -14.52 -14.79 12.04
N ASN A 440 -13.85 -15.88 11.67
CA ASN A 440 -14.40 -17.22 11.71
C ASN A 440 -13.33 -18.18 12.25
N ALA A 441 -13.57 -19.49 12.15
CA ALA A 441 -12.61 -20.49 12.64
C ALA A 441 -11.25 -20.46 11.90
N ASP A 442 -11.22 -19.95 10.67
CA ASP A 442 -10.02 -19.81 9.86
C ASP A 442 -9.22 -18.55 10.27
N TRP A 443 -7.91 -18.59 10.03
CA TRP A 443 -7.01 -17.44 10.18
C TRP A 443 -7.08 -16.51 8.97
N TYR A 444 -7.62 -16.96 7.84
CA TYR A 444 -7.58 -16.22 6.58
C TYR A 444 -8.38 -14.90 6.56
N PRO A 445 -9.58 -14.77 7.17
CA PRO A 445 -10.32 -13.50 7.15
C PRO A 445 -9.55 -12.27 7.64
N PRO A 446 -8.93 -12.25 8.84
CA PRO A 446 -8.12 -11.09 9.24
C PRO A 446 -6.97 -10.84 8.25
N SER A 447 -6.39 -11.89 7.66
CA SER A 447 -5.34 -11.73 6.64
C SER A 447 -5.78 -10.99 5.39
N ILE A 448 -7.04 -11.11 4.99
CA ILE A 448 -7.63 -10.28 3.94
C ILE A 448 -7.66 -8.82 4.40
N PHE A 449 -8.14 -8.54 5.61
CA PHE A 449 -8.21 -7.15 6.10
C PHE A 449 -6.84 -6.49 6.18
N PHE A 450 -5.80 -7.15 6.68
CA PHE A 450 -4.49 -6.53 6.82
C PHE A 450 -3.60 -6.63 5.56
N GLN A 451 -4.07 -7.27 4.48
CA GLN A 451 -3.28 -7.46 3.26
C GLN A 451 -2.94 -6.13 2.55
N GLY A 452 -3.91 -5.25 2.37
CA GLY A 452 -3.71 -3.94 1.73
C GLY A 452 -2.75 -3.05 2.52
N MET A 453 -2.84 -3.09 3.86
CA MET A 453 -1.98 -2.31 4.76
C MET A 453 -0.49 -2.68 4.66
N LYS A 454 -0.16 -3.91 4.24
CA LYS A 454 1.22 -4.41 4.07
C LYS A 454 1.87 -4.02 2.74
N PHE A 455 1.09 -3.47 1.80
CA PHE A 455 1.61 -3.08 0.49
C PHE A 455 2.15 -1.66 0.53
N MET A 456 3.38 -1.50 0.04
CA MET A 456 4.07 -0.21 -0.03
C MET A 456 4.13 0.27 -1.46
N LEU A 457 3.93 1.58 -1.66
CA LEU A 457 4.29 2.27 -2.89
C LEU A 457 5.64 2.96 -2.68
N PHE A 458 6.71 2.32 -3.16
CA PHE A 458 8.01 2.97 -3.26
C PHE A 458 8.08 3.72 -4.59
N GLY A 459 8.10 5.04 -4.55
CA GLY A 459 8.09 5.88 -5.74
C GLY A 459 7.37 7.19 -5.52
N ASP A 460 7.42 8.04 -6.54
CA ASP A 460 6.70 9.30 -6.56
C ASP A 460 5.23 9.09 -6.95
N PRO A 461 4.26 9.35 -6.05
CA PRO A 461 2.85 9.11 -6.33
C PRO A 461 2.31 10.04 -7.43
N SER A 462 2.96 11.16 -7.70
CA SER A 462 2.55 12.09 -8.76
C SER A 462 3.05 11.67 -10.15
N LEU A 463 3.93 10.66 -10.25
CA LEU A 463 4.53 10.23 -11.52
C LEU A 463 3.46 9.91 -12.56
N ARG A 464 3.53 10.58 -13.71
CA ARG A 464 2.67 10.28 -14.86
C ARG A 464 3.02 8.92 -15.45
N MET A 465 1.99 8.15 -15.77
CA MET A 465 2.11 6.88 -16.46
C MET A 465 1.62 7.00 -17.91
N PRO A 466 2.11 6.15 -18.83
CA PRO A 466 1.56 6.08 -20.17
C PRO A 466 0.08 5.67 -20.17
N ALA A 467 -0.75 6.39 -20.92
CA ALA A 467 -2.17 6.08 -21.01
C ALA A 467 -2.41 4.84 -21.88
N ASN A 468 -3.47 4.09 -21.57
CA ASN A 468 -3.92 2.96 -22.39
C ASN A 468 -4.86 3.39 -23.56
N SER A 469 -5.05 4.69 -23.77
CA SER A 469 -5.77 5.19 -24.93
C SER A 469 -4.81 5.40 -26.10
N GLN A 470 -5.23 5.07 -27.33
CA GLN A 470 -4.49 5.47 -28.51
C GLN A 470 -4.51 7.00 -28.60
N LYS A 471 -3.38 7.63 -28.96
CA LYS A 471 -3.38 9.07 -29.26
C LYS A 471 -4.43 9.32 -30.35
N PRO A 472 -5.33 10.30 -30.17
CA PRO A 472 -6.40 10.59 -31.12
C PRO A 472 -5.88 10.93 -32.52
#